data_AF-A0A821JSJ9-F1
#
_entry.id   AF-A0A821JSJ9-F1
#
_cell.length_a   1.000
_cell.length_b   1.000
_cell.length_c   1.000
_cell.angle_alpha   90.00
_cell.angle_beta   90.00
_cell.angle_gamma   90.00
#
_symmetry.space_group_name_H-M   'P 1'
#
loop_
_entity.id
_entity.type
_entity.pdbx_description
1 polymer ?
#
loop_
_entity_poly.entity_id
_entity_poly.type
_entity_poly.pdbx_seq_one_letter_code
_entity_poly.pdbx_strand_id
1 'polypeptide(L)' 'AEVTCVEYLSHIGGVGIDMEVSKAFQKILAKQGLKFKLDTKVIGAQKSGGNISVNVEGAKGGNN' A
#
# COMPACT_ATOMS: atom_id res chain seq x y z
N ALA A 1 -2.96 0.30 -16.92
CA ALA A 1 -2.73 1.37 -15.95
C ALA A 1 -1.82 0.84 -14.85
N GLU A 2 -0.93 1.66 -14.29
CA GLU A 2 -0.09 1.26 -13.15
C GLU A 2 -0.86 1.49 -11.85
N VAL A 3 -0.92 0.49 -10.97
CA VAL A 3 -1.61 0.57 -9.69
C VAL A 3 -0.63 0.25 -8.57
N THR A 4 -0.52 1.16 -7.60
CA THR A 4 0.23 0.95 -6.36
C THR A 4 -0.71 1.06 -5.17
N CYS A 5 -0.80 -0.01 -4.39
CA CYS A 5 -1.52 -0.04 -3.12
C CYS A 5 -0.62 0.47 -2.00
N VAL A 6 -1.11 1.41 -1.21
CA VAL A 6 -0.44 1.91 0.01
C VAL A 6 -1.22 1.39 1.21
N GLU A 7 -0.54 0.70 2.12
CA GLU A 7 -1.14 0.07 3.29
C GLU A 7 -0.29 0.37 4.53
N TYR A 8 -0.99 0.72 5.62
CA TYR A 8 -0.37 1.04 6.90
C TYR A 8 0.20 -0.22 7.56
N LEU A 9 -0.52 -1.32 7.48
CA LEU A 9 -0.11 -2.61 8.03
C LEU A 9 1.03 -3.24 7.22
N SER A 10 1.70 -4.22 7.82
CA SER A 10 2.75 -5.00 7.16
C SER A 10 2.21 -6.11 6.25
N HIS A 11 0.89 -6.18 6.06
CA HIS A 11 0.19 -7.19 5.28
C HIS A 11 -1.09 -6.65 4.66
N ILE A 12 -1.59 -7.33 3.62
CA ILE A 12 -2.85 -6.97 2.94
C ILE A 12 -4.01 -7.86 3.41
N GLY A 13 -5.25 -7.41 3.16
CA GLY A 13 -6.45 -8.19 3.49
C GLY A 13 -7.05 -7.89 4.86
N GLY A 14 -6.54 -6.87 5.56
CA GLY A 14 -7.16 -6.31 6.77
C GLY A 14 -6.81 -7.04 8.06
N VAL A 15 -7.38 -6.55 9.17
CA VAL A 15 -7.19 -7.13 10.50
C VAL A 15 -7.97 -8.43 10.61
N GLY A 16 -7.33 -9.48 11.14
CA GLY A 16 -7.96 -10.78 11.37
C GLY A 16 -7.88 -11.76 10.19
N ILE A 17 -7.25 -11.38 9.08
CA ILE A 17 -6.96 -12.32 8.00
C ILE A 17 -5.90 -13.34 8.44
N ASP A 18 -6.05 -14.57 7.95
CA ASP A 18 -4.98 -15.56 8.05
C ASP A 18 -3.74 -15.12 7.26
N MET A 19 -2.56 -15.27 7.86
CA MET A 19 -1.31 -14.73 7.32
C MET A 19 -0.80 -15.50 6.09
N GLU A 20 -1.13 -16.78 5.94
CA GLU A 20 -0.77 -17.54 4.74
C GLU A 20 -1.65 -17.12 3.56
N VAL A 21 -2.95 -16.94 3.82
CA VAL A 21 -3.90 -16.42 2.83
C VAL A 21 -3.50 -15.01 2.38
N SER A 22 -3.13 -14.12 3.31
CA SER A 22 -2.67 -12.76 3.00
C SER A 22 -1.45 -12.77 2.06
N LYS A 23 -0.44 -13.58 2.37
CA LYS A 23 0.78 -13.70 1.54
C LYS A 23 0.48 -14.27 0.16
N ALA A 24 -0.35 -15.30 0.08
CA ALA A 24 -0.76 -15.90 -1.19
C ALA A 24 -1.51 -14.88 -2.05
N PHE A 25 -2.45 -14.14 -1.45
CA PHE A 25 -3.22 -13.10 -2.13
C PHE A 25 -2.32 -11.99 -2.66
N GLN A 26 -1.41 -11.47 -1.83
CA GLN A 26 -0.45 -10.43 -2.25
C GLN A 26 0.40 -10.89 -3.43
N LYS A 27 0.90 -12.13 -3.38
CA LYS A 27 1.71 -12.71 -4.46
C LYS A 27 0.94 -12.83 -5.76
N ILE A 28 -0.34 -13.21 -5.70
CA ILE A 28 -1.21 -13.31 -6.89
C ILE A 28 -1.44 -11.91 -7.50
N LEU A 29 -1.80 -10.92 -6.68
CA LEU A 29 -2.02 -9.56 -7.15
C LEU A 29 -0.76 -8.90 -7.70
N ALA A 30 0.40 -9.14 -7.07
CA ALA A 30 1.68 -8.66 -7.56
C ALA A 30 2.01 -9.24 -8.94
N LYS A 31 1.73 -10.53 -9.18
CA LYS A 31 1.86 -11.15 -10.51
C LYS A 31 0.94 -10.53 -11.57
N GLN A 32 -0.21 -9.99 -11.16
CA GLN A 32 -1.13 -9.28 -12.03
C GLN A 32 -0.70 -7.83 -12.30
N GLY A 33 0.42 -7.37 -11.70
CA GLY A 33 1.01 -6.06 -11.96
C GLY A 33 0.72 -4.99 -10.92
N LEU A 34 0.07 -5.34 -9.79
CA LEU A 34 -0.11 -4.41 -8.67
C LEU A 34 1.20 -4.26 -7.88
N LYS A 35 1.51 -3.03 -7.49
CA LYS A 35 2.64 -2.72 -6.58
C LYS A 35 2.10 -2.50 -5.17
N PHE A 36 2.92 -2.75 -4.15
CA PHE A 36 2.54 -2.57 -2.75
C PHE A 36 3.58 -1.76 -1.99
N LYS A 37 3.11 -0.77 -1.24
CA LYS A 37 3.86 -0.05 -0.19
C LYS A 37 3.20 -0.38 1.15
N LEU A 38 3.69 -1.43 1.80
CA LEU A 38 3.25 -1.84 3.14
C LEU A 38 4.03 -1.06 4.20
N ASP A 39 3.64 -1.18 5.47
CA ASP A 39 4.22 -0.40 6.57
C ASP A 39 4.31 1.10 6.23
N THR A 40 3.33 1.64 5.50
CA THR A 40 3.36 3.00 4.94
C THR A 40 2.08 3.76 5.29
N LYS A 41 2.20 4.90 5.97
CA LYS A 41 1.06 5.77 6.29
C LYS A 41 0.91 6.89 5.27
N VAL A 42 -0.34 7.19 4.92
CA VAL A 42 -0.68 8.37 4.10
C VAL A 42 -0.78 9.57 5.04
N ILE A 43 0.01 10.60 4.77
CA ILE A 43 0.01 11.86 5.55
C ILE A 43 -0.89 12.92 4.94
N GLY A 44 -1.27 12.77 3.68
CA GLY A 44 -2.25 13.63 3.04
C GLY A 44 -2.29 13.44 1.53
N ALA A 45 -3.27 14.08 0.91
CA ALA A 45 -3.37 14.16 -0.53
C ALA A 45 -3.71 15.59 -0.94
N GLN A 46 -3.01 16.11 -1.95
CA GLN A 46 -3.22 17.44 -2.48
C GLN A 46 -3.58 17.37 -3.96
N LYS A 47 -4.64 18.07 -4.36
CA LYS A 47 -5.00 18.22 -5.77
C LYS A 47 -4.06 19.25 -6.41
N SER A 48 -3.47 18.90 -7.55
CA SER A 48 -2.67 19.80 -8.38
C SER A 48 -3.13 19.67 -9.83
N GLY A 49 -3.88 20.67 -10.29
CA GLY A 49 -4.53 20.65 -11.60
C GLY A 49 -5.48 19.45 -11.75
N GLY A 50 -5.21 18.60 -12.75
CA GLY A 50 -5.96 17.36 -13.01
C GLY A 50 -5.49 16.13 -12.23
N ASN A 51 -4.43 16.25 -11.42
CA ASN A 51 -3.82 15.13 -10.70
C ASN A 51 -4.01 15.28 -9.18
N ILE A 52 -3.86 14.16 -8.46
CA ILE A 52 -3.79 14.13 -7.00
C ILE A 52 -2.39 13.64 -6.62
N SER A 53 -1.64 14.45 -5.88
CA SER A 53 -0.39 14.03 -5.24
C SER A 53 -0.73 13.43 -3.88
N VAL A 54 -0.23 12.23 -3.59
CA VAL A 54 -0.42 11.56 -2.30
C VAL A 54 0.93 11.53 -1.58
N ASN A 55 0.99 12.15 -0.41
CA ASN A 55 2.17 12.15 0.42
C ASN A 55 2.11 10.97 1.40
N VAL A 56 3.21 10.22 1.50
CA VAL A 56 3.31 9.02 2.32
C VAL A 56 4.63 8.99 3.09
N GLU A 57 4.66 8.28 4.22
CA GLU A 57 5.86 8.06 5.03
C GLU A 57 5.82 6.66 5.66
N GLY A 58 6.96 6.17 6.16
CA GLY A 58 7.00 4.91 6.88
C GLY A 58 6.10 4.94 8.12
N ALA A 59 5.26 3.94 8.29
CA ALA A 59 4.35 3.82 9.44
C ALA A 59 5.08 3.84 10.79
N LYS A 60 6.33 3.38 10.81
CA LYS A 60 7.22 3.33 11.98
C LYS A 60 8.17 4.54 12.11
N GLY A 61 7.99 5.60 11.32
CA GLY A 61 8.79 6.83 11.43
C GLY A 61 10.16 6.80 10.73
N GLY A 62 10.37 5.88 9.80
CA GLY A 62 11.55 5.86 8.92
C GLY A 62 11.25 6.49 7.56
N ASN A 63 12.20 7.27 7.03
CA ASN A 63 12.16 7.75 5.64
C ASN A 63 12.44 6.58 4.70
N ASN A 64 11.47 6.22 3.87
CA ASN A 64 11.67 5.39 2.67
C ASN A 64 12.11 6.27 1.50
#